data_AF-A0A392MPY2-F1
#
_entry.id   AF-A0A392MPY2-F1
#
_cell.length_a   1.000
_cell.length_b   1.000
_cell.length_c   1.000
_cell.angle_alpha   90.00
_cell.angle_beta   90.00
_cell.angle_gamma   90.00
#
_symmetry.space_group_name_H-M   'P 1'
#
loop_
_entity.id
_entity.type
_entity.pdbx_description
1 polymer ?
#
loop_
_entity_poly.entity_id
_entity_poly.type
_entity_poly.pdbx_seq_one_letter_code
_entity_poly.pdbx_strand_id
1 'polypeptide(L)'
;MNEAKDWIEQWFRDILLWNPKEVNNERMVWLRAYGIPVHPWYDHFFTAITASTGKFINSDDCTMKKDCMDVARLLVRTSGILPGKKTKVNDAEEEDESDNDSEEVPMLSHHDGIGGEKINEYSLK
;
A
#
# COMPACT_ATOMS: atom_id res chain seq x y z
N MET A 1 17.81 4.01 -39.59
CA MET A 1 16.62 4.78 -39.16
C MET A 1 15.37 3.92 -39.05
N ASN A 2 15.14 2.92 -39.91
CA ASN A 2 13.91 2.10 -39.86
C ASN A 2 13.85 1.13 -38.66
N GLU A 3 14.97 0.53 -38.27
CA GLU A 3 15.00 -0.38 -37.11
C GLU A 3 14.52 0.30 -35.82
N ALA A 4 14.79 1.60 -35.67
CA ALA A 4 14.34 2.40 -34.54
C ALA A 4 12.82 2.56 -34.48
N LYS A 5 12.17 2.58 -35.64
CA LYS A 5 10.73 2.78 -35.76
C LYS A 5 9.98 1.48 -35.48
N ASP A 6 10.48 0.38 -36.04
CA ASP A 6 9.88 -0.95 -35.90
C ASP A 6 9.84 -1.40 -34.43
N TRP A 7 10.92 -1.14 -33.65
CA TRP A 7 10.90 -1.47 -32.22
C TRP A 7 9.89 -0.62 -31.44
N ILE A 8 9.74 0.68 -31.76
CA ILE A 8 8.79 1.55 -31.06
C ILE A 8 7.36 1.08 -31.31
N GLU A 9 7.01 0.83 -32.57
CA GLU A 9 5.66 0.42 -32.98
C GLU A 9 5.29 -0.97 -32.46
N GLN A 10 6.27 -1.81 -32.13
CA GLN A 10 6.05 -3.09 -31.48
C GLN A 10 5.53 -2.94 -30.03
N TRP A 11 5.99 -1.93 -29.29
CA TRP A 11 5.67 -1.78 -27.86
C TRP A 11 4.61 -0.72 -27.58
N PHE A 12 4.53 0.31 -28.43
CA PHE A 12 3.67 1.46 -28.22
C PHE A 12 2.60 1.54 -29.31
N ARG A 13 1.34 1.62 -28.89
CA ARG A 13 0.23 1.93 -29.80
C ARG A 13 0.24 3.40 -30.20
N ASP A 14 0.43 4.29 -29.23
CA ASP A 14 0.41 5.75 -29.41
C ASP A 14 1.48 6.39 -28.51
N ILE A 15 2.12 7.46 -29.01
CA ILE A 15 3.05 8.31 -28.23
C ILE A 15 2.39 9.67 -28.06
N LEU A 16 1.97 9.98 -26.83
CA LEU A 16 1.27 11.21 -26.49
C LEU A 16 2.13 12.09 -25.57
N LEU A 17 1.84 13.40 -25.56
CA LEU A 17 2.44 14.32 -24.59
C LEU A 17 1.96 13.97 -23.19
N TRP A 18 2.89 13.96 -22.23
CA TRP A 18 2.58 13.61 -20.85
C TRP A 18 1.60 14.59 -20.21
N ASN A 19 0.60 14.05 -19.51
CA ASN A 19 -0.43 14.81 -18.78
C ASN A 19 -0.44 14.39 -17.30
N PRO A 20 -0.36 15.33 -16.33
CA PRO A 20 -0.45 15.02 -14.91
C PRO A 20 -1.73 14.27 -14.49
N LYS A 21 -2.81 14.37 -15.27
CA LYS A 21 -4.05 13.63 -15.02
C LYS A 21 -3.97 12.16 -15.41
N GLU A 22 -2.98 11.78 -16.21
CA GLU A 22 -2.74 10.41 -16.68
C GLU A 22 -1.82 9.67 -15.70
N VAL A 23 -2.25 9.55 -14.44
CA VAL A 23 -1.57 8.73 -13.45
C VAL A 23 -2.04 7.30 -13.59
N ASN A 24 -1.13 6.39 -13.94
CA ASN A 24 -1.44 4.97 -13.93
C ASN A 24 -1.65 4.52 -12.47
N ASN A 25 -2.83 3.97 -12.18
CA ASN A 25 -3.17 3.42 -10.86
C ASN A 25 -2.64 2.00 -10.65
N GLU A 26 -1.88 1.45 -11.60
CA GLU A 26 -1.20 0.17 -11.47
C GLU A 26 0.32 0.34 -11.61
N ARG A 27 1.07 -0.52 -10.93
CA ARG A 27 2.53 -0.61 -11.00
C ARG A 27 2.91 -2.08 -11.16
N MET A 28 3.86 -2.35 -12.04
CA MET A 28 4.49 -3.67 -12.15
C MET A 28 5.79 -3.66 -11.36
N VAL A 29 5.95 -4.61 -10.44
CA VAL A 29 7.13 -4.72 -9.58
C VAL A 29 7.67 -6.14 -9.60
N TRP A 30 8.99 -6.26 -9.57
CA TRP A 30 9.67 -7.55 -9.39
C TRP A 30 9.90 -7.82 -7.90
N LEU A 31 9.31 -8.90 -7.39
CA LEU A 31 9.55 -9.40 -6.05
C LEU A 31 10.62 -10.49 -6.09
N ARG A 32 11.46 -10.53 -5.06
CA ARG A 32 12.38 -11.64 -4.79
C ARG A 32 11.83 -12.42 -3.60
N ALA A 33 11.39 -13.65 -3.84
CA ALA A 33 10.89 -14.53 -2.81
C ALA A 33 11.94 -15.60 -2.47
N TYR A 34 12.32 -15.64 -1.20
CA TYR A 34 13.35 -16.53 -0.67
C TYR A 34 12.73 -17.66 0.16
N GLY A 35 13.41 -18.80 0.24
CA GLY A 35 12.99 -19.92 1.09
C GLY A 35 11.74 -20.65 0.60
N ILE A 36 11.37 -20.48 -0.67
CA ILE A 36 10.29 -21.27 -1.28
C ILE A 36 10.77 -22.72 -1.37
N PRO A 37 10.02 -23.68 -0.82
CA PRO A 37 10.38 -25.08 -0.96
C PRO A 37 10.33 -25.49 -2.45
N VAL A 38 11.21 -26.40 -2.86
CA VAL A 38 11.29 -26.87 -4.27
C VAL A 38 10.00 -27.55 -4.72
N HIS A 39 9.26 -28.19 -3.80
CA HIS A 39 8.04 -28.93 -4.12
C HIS A 39 6.94 -28.05 -4.74
N PRO A 40 6.57 -26.89 -4.17
CA PRO A 40 5.61 -25.97 -4.76
C PRO A 40 6.22 -24.92 -5.73
N TRP A 41 7.26 -25.25 -6.50
CA TRP A 41 7.86 -24.32 -7.48
C TRP A 41 7.08 -24.28 -8.81
N TYR A 42 5.87 -23.72 -8.77
CA TYR A 42 4.98 -23.56 -9.92
C TYR A 42 4.05 -22.35 -9.77
N ASP A 43 3.54 -21.84 -10.89
CA ASP A 43 2.82 -20.57 -10.98
C ASP A 43 1.61 -20.45 -10.04
N HIS A 44 0.88 -21.54 -9.80
CA HIS A 44 -0.25 -21.53 -8.86
C HIS A 44 0.20 -21.20 -7.43
N PHE A 45 1.36 -21.71 -7.00
CA PHE A 45 1.93 -21.35 -5.70
C PHE A 45 2.43 -19.91 -5.69
N PHE A 46 3.10 -19.46 -6.75
CA PHE A 46 3.55 -18.07 -6.88
C PHE A 46 2.37 -17.08 -6.84
N THR A 47 1.26 -17.44 -7.47
CA THR A 47 0.00 -16.70 -7.40
C THR A 47 -0.52 -16.63 -5.97
N ALA A 48 -0.51 -17.75 -5.25
CA ALA A 48 -0.98 -17.80 -3.86
C ALA A 48 -0.13 -16.92 -2.92
N ILE A 49 1.20 -16.98 -3.02
CA ILE A 49 2.08 -16.20 -2.12
C ILE A 49 2.10 -14.70 -2.47
N THR A 50 1.83 -14.33 -3.72
CA THR A 50 1.80 -12.91 -4.14
C THR A 50 0.44 -12.26 -3.98
N ALA A 51 -0.62 -13.03 -3.71
CA ALA A 51 -2.01 -12.56 -3.64
C ALA A 51 -2.24 -11.39 -2.65
N SER A 52 -1.44 -11.32 -1.57
CA SER A 52 -1.52 -10.23 -0.60
C SER A 52 -0.91 -8.90 -1.10
N THR A 53 0.03 -8.99 -2.04
CA THR A 53 0.75 -7.85 -2.61
C THR A 53 0.12 -7.39 -3.93
N GLY A 54 -0.38 -8.32 -4.74
CA GLY A 54 -0.99 -8.01 -6.03
C GLY A 54 -1.26 -9.25 -6.89
N LYS A 55 -1.43 -9.04 -8.19
CA LYS A 55 -1.67 -10.12 -9.16
C LYS A 55 -0.35 -10.60 -9.76
N PHE A 56 -0.02 -11.87 -9.61
CA PHE A 56 1.09 -12.51 -10.32
C PHE A 56 0.90 -12.39 -11.84
N ILE A 57 1.95 -11.99 -12.54
CA ILE A 57 1.96 -11.81 -14.00
C ILE A 57 2.91 -12.81 -14.65
N ASN A 58 4.14 -12.90 -14.16
CA ASN A 58 5.16 -13.77 -14.73
C ASN A 58 6.32 -14.01 -13.74
N SER A 59 7.16 -15.00 -14.01
CA SER A 59 8.47 -15.15 -13.36
C SER A 59 9.61 -14.87 -14.35
N ASP A 60 10.83 -14.67 -13.85
CA ASP A 60 11.98 -14.59 -14.74
C ASP A 60 12.37 -15.96 -15.31
N ASP A 61 13.25 -15.95 -16.31
CA ASP A 61 13.69 -17.16 -17.00
C ASP A 61 14.32 -18.19 -16.06
N CYS A 62 15.15 -17.75 -15.11
CA CYS A 62 15.82 -18.63 -14.16
C CYS A 62 14.80 -19.33 -13.25
N THR A 63 13.80 -18.60 -12.75
CA THR A 63 12.72 -19.14 -11.92
C THR A 63 11.86 -20.12 -12.73
N MET A 64 11.51 -19.76 -13.97
CA MET A 64 10.64 -20.56 -14.86
C MET A 64 11.32 -21.86 -15.30
N LYS A 65 12.59 -21.79 -15.69
CA LYS A 65 13.40 -22.95 -16.12
C LYS A 65 13.89 -23.79 -14.94
N LYS A 66 13.76 -23.29 -13.71
CA LYS A 66 14.25 -23.91 -12.48
C LYS A 66 15.77 -24.09 -12.47
N ASP A 67 16.49 -23.19 -13.13
CA ASP A 67 17.96 -23.17 -13.16
C ASP A 67 18.52 -22.91 -11.75
N CYS A 68 17.85 -22.03 -11.00
CA CYS A 68 18.11 -21.74 -9.59
C CYS A 68 16.79 -21.71 -8.83
N MET A 69 16.73 -22.41 -7.69
CA MET A 69 15.55 -22.48 -6.81
C MET A 69 15.82 -21.93 -5.40
N ASP A 70 16.84 -21.08 -5.26
CA ASP A 70 17.16 -20.33 -4.05
C ASP A 70 16.33 -19.04 -3.93
N VAL A 71 16.03 -18.42 -5.08
CA VAL A 71 15.23 -17.19 -5.19
C VAL A 71 14.28 -17.29 -6.37
N ALA A 72 12.98 -17.09 -6.12
CA ALA A 72 12.02 -16.86 -7.19
C ALA A 72 11.90 -15.35 -7.46
N ARG A 73 12.07 -14.94 -8.72
CA ARG A 73 11.76 -13.57 -9.14
C ARG A 73 10.40 -13.54 -9.79
N LEU A 74 9.48 -12.79 -9.19
CA LEU A 74 8.07 -12.77 -9.55
C LEU A 74 7.65 -11.36 -9.94
N LEU A 75 7.16 -11.19 -11.17
CA LEU A 75 6.54 -9.97 -11.65
C LEU A 75 5.11 -9.91 -11.12
N VAL A 76 4.82 -8.89 -10.32
CA VAL A 76 3.52 -8.69 -9.69
C VAL A 76 2.97 -7.33 -10.11
N ARG A 77 1.69 -7.33 -10.51
CA ARG A 77 0.93 -6.12 -10.76
C ARG A 77 0.25 -5.69 -9.46
N THR A 78 0.67 -4.55 -8.97
CA THR A 78 0.17 -3.91 -7.75
C THR A 78 -0.72 -2.74 -8.11
N SER A 79 -1.75 -2.50 -7.31
CA SER A 79 -2.52 -1.26 -7.42
C SER A 79 -1.79 -0.16 -6.64
N GLY A 80 -1.75 1.05 -7.18
CA GLY A 80 -1.03 2.21 -6.65
C GLY A 80 -1.63 2.80 -5.36
N ILE A 81 -2.74 2.22 -4.87
CA ILE A 81 -3.30 2.50 -3.55
C ILE A 81 -2.70 1.50 -2.58
N LEU A 82 -1.90 2.01 -1.64
CA LEU A 82 -1.41 1.25 -0.49
C LEU A 82 -2.59 0.51 0.17
N PRO A 83 -2.38 -0.69 0.73
CA PRO A 83 -3.42 -1.47 1.39
C PRO A 83 -3.87 -0.79 2.69
N GLY A 84 -4.68 0.27 2.57
CA GLY A 84 -5.68 0.61 3.55
C GLY A 84 -6.75 -0.48 3.47
N LYS A 85 -6.55 -1.59 4.17
CA LYS A 85 -7.63 -2.52 4.45
C LYS A 85 -8.74 -1.72 5.13
N LYS A 86 -9.77 -1.31 4.41
CA LYS A 86 -11.08 -1.10 5.04
C LYS A 86 -11.61 -2.49 5.36
N THR A 87 -11.13 -3.05 6.48
CA THR A 87 -11.92 -4.06 7.20
C THR A 87 -13.28 -3.39 7.43
N LYS A 88 -14.37 -4.05 7.06
CA LYS A 88 -15.71 -3.56 7.38
C LYS A 88 -15.81 -3.40 8.89
N VAL A 89 -15.62 -2.18 9.38
CA VAL A 89 -16.17 -1.75 10.66
C VAL A 89 -17.67 -1.69 10.41
N ASN A 90 -18.43 -2.38 11.25
CA ASN A 90 -19.88 -2.42 11.17
C ASN A 90 -20.42 -0.99 10.96
N ASP A 91 -21.36 -0.87 10.03
CA ASP A 91 -22.03 0.37 9.68
C ASP A 91 -22.57 1.04 10.95
N ALA A 92 -21.89 2.11 11.39
CA ALA A 92 -22.41 3.10 12.31
C ALA A 92 -22.14 4.45 11.64
N GLU A 93 -23.17 4.90 10.94
CA GLU A 93 -23.50 6.27 10.56
C GLU A 93 -22.38 7.31 10.76
N GLU A 94 -21.73 7.71 9.66
CA GLU A 94 -21.02 8.98 9.58
C GLU A 94 -22.09 10.09 9.49
N GLU A 95 -22.27 10.84 10.57
CA GLU A 95 -22.97 12.13 10.53
C GLU A 95 -22.02 13.17 9.93
N ASP A 96 -22.48 13.80 8.84
CA ASP A 96 -21.83 14.91 8.17
C ASP A 96 -21.74 16.13 9.11
N GLU A 97 -20.56 16.44 9.65
CA GLU A 97 -20.33 17.71 10.35
C GLU A 97 -19.81 18.75 9.34
N SER A 98 -20.73 19.61 8.89
CA SER A 98 -20.47 20.76 8.04
C SER A 98 -19.72 21.87 8.78
N ASP A 99 -18.73 22.44 8.10
CA ASP A 99 -17.97 23.64 8.48
C ASP A 99 -18.83 24.74 9.11
N ASN A 100 -18.42 25.23 10.28
CA ASN A 100 -18.80 26.57 10.72
C ASN A 100 -17.57 27.36 11.17
N ASP A 101 -17.39 28.46 10.46
CA ASP A 101 -16.28 29.39 10.54
C ASP A 101 -16.36 30.25 11.81
N SER A 102 -15.20 30.45 12.43
CA SER A 102 -14.78 31.66 13.16
C SER A 102 -15.64 32.18 14.32
N GLU A 103 -15.10 32.12 15.55
CA GLU A 103 -15.17 33.27 16.48
C GLU A 103 -14.05 33.19 17.53
N GLU A 104 -13.25 34.26 17.59
CA GLU A 104 -12.12 34.49 18.51
C GLU A 104 -12.59 34.60 19.98
N VAL A 105 -11.81 34.07 20.92
CA VAL A 105 -11.84 34.58 22.31
C VAL A 105 -10.46 34.43 23.00
N PRO A 106 -10.04 35.40 23.84
CA PRO A 106 -8.64 35.78 24.03
C PRO A 106 -7.93 35.11 25.21
N MET A 107 -6.59 35.19 25.20
CA MET A 107 -5.67 34.79 26.27
C MET A 107 -5.46 35.88 27.34
N LEU A 108 -5.02 35.46 28.54
CA LEU A 108 -4.58 36.19 29.77
C LEU A 108 -5.68 36.48 30.82
N SER A 109 -5.46 36.40 32.15
CA SER A 109 -4.31 36.03 33.01
C SER A 109 -4.76 35.92 34.49
N HIS A 110 -4.04 35.10 35.28
CA HIS A 110 -3.73 35.16 36.73
C HIS A 110 -4.78 35.67 37.75
N HIS A 111 -5.12 34.83 38.74
CA HIS A 111 -5.01 35.18 40.17
C HIS A 111 -5.03 33.94 41.10
N ASP A 112 -4.24 34.04 42.17
CA ASP A 112 -3.97 33.07 43.24
C ASP A 112 -5.18 32.63 44.08
N GLY A 113 -5.08 31.44 44.72
CA GLY A 113 -5.99 31.02 45.79
C GLY A 113 -5.77 29.61 46.35
N ILE A 114 -5.04 29.55 47.46
CA ILE A 114 -4.67 28.40 48.30
C ILE A 114 -5.88 27.64 48.90
N GLY A 115 -5.77 26.31 49.03
CA GLY A 115 -6.26 25.59 50.23
C GLY A 115 -7.04 24.29 50.04
N GLY A 116 -6.52 23.18 50.58
CA GLY A 116 -7.33 22.08 51.10
C GLY A 116 -6.94 20.67 50.66
N GLU A 117 -6.07 20.02 51.45
CA GLU A 117 -5.83 18.57 51.42
C GLU A 117 -7.12 17.77 51.67
N LYS A 118 -7.23 16.57 51.06
CA LYS A 118 -7.64 15.33 51.73
C LYS A 118 -7.25 14.12 50.89
N ILE A 119 -6.16 13.50 51.32
CA ILE A 119 -5.80 12.10 51.08
C ILE A 119 -6.93 11.18 51.55
N ASN A 120 -7.27 10.15 50.77
CA ASN A 120 -7.98 8.98 51.26
C ASN A 120 -7.27 7.73 50.73
N GLU A 121 -6.68 7.00 51.66
CA GLU A 121 -6.14 5.65 51.52
C GLU A 121 -7.28 4.66 51.22
N TYR A 122 -7.08 3.77 50.25
CA TYR A 122 -7.64 2.42 50.35
C TYR A 122 -6.55 1.41 50.01
N SER A 123 -6.11 0.77 51.08
CA SER A 123 -5.14 -0.30 51.16
C SER A 123 -5.86 -1.65 51.04
N LEU A 124 -5.18 -2.60 50.38
CA LEU A 124 -5.24 -4.05 50.58
C LEU A 124 -6.54 -4.80 50.22
N LYS A 125 -6.48 -5.51 49.08
CA LYS A 125 -6.45 -6.99 49.08
C LYS A 125 -5.87 -7.54 47.79
#